data_AF-A0A1I0D6W4-F1
#
_entry.id   AF-A0A1I0D6W4-F1
#
_cell.length_a   1.000
_cell.length_b   1.000
_cell.length_c   1.000
_cell.angle_alpha   90.00
_cell.angle_beta   90.00
_cell.angle_gamma   90.00
#
_symmetry.space_group_name_H-M   'P 1'
#
loop_
_entity.id
_entity.type
_entity.pdbx_description
1 polymer ?
#
loop_
_entity_poly.entity_id
_entity_poly.type
_entity_poly.pdbx_seq_one_letter_code
_entity_poly.pdbx_strand_id
1 'polypeptide(L)'
;MKALNIILPLLFLLLAGSCKAQSKTARHQEAAASAAPGKEDVLRVYEKQIRKYYKKLEDAGMDGVLVMSNHEKVKYTDIAIELISEALRRQGFKFVDSQTARNAIKKYYGVDITASNKALQREHFRRFIFKNGNPDERFEQTKLMTINPENGYPEFWKSIIFVPNYNYITTFPAINEVVCIKGLETMFVDDYDPNLINTGEIYYTEDWCKKLFYRNELVFHDSEAALNWLLKHDEDFLRGLFVGYGYNKSAAINRLMLDQITRNPNSLADRERCENIFASKRKDRKLPVHQELLQYVVNHVTN
;
A
#
# COMPACT_ATOMS: atom_id res chain seq x y z
N MET A 1 -56.42 -43.21 49.97
CA MET A 1 -57.78 -42.91 49.45
C MET A 1 -57.68 -42.72 47.94
N LYS A 2 -58.47 -43.50 47.18
CA LYS A 2 -58.95 -43.33 45.78
C LYS A 2 -57.94 -42.75 44.77
N ALA A 3 -57.27 -43.50 43.88
CA ALA A 3 -57.77 -44.33 42.77
C ALA A 3 -58.78 -43.64 41.81
N LEU A 4 -58.54 -43.87 40.51
CA LEU A 4 -59.34 -43.64 39.30
C LEU A 4 -59.11 -42.30 38.52
N ASN A 5 -58.85 -42.27 37.20
CA ASN A 5 -58.54 -43.32 36.21
C ASN A 5 -58.48 -42.76 34.76
N ILE A 6 -57.69 -43.44 33.90
CA ILE A 6 -57.93 -43.78 32.46
C ILE A 6 -57.81 -42.58 31.47
N ILE A 7 -57.13 -42.60 30.29
CA ILE A 7 -57.07 -43.54 29.15
C ILE A 7 -55.73 -43.44 28.38
N LEU A 8 -55.35 -44.59 27.80
CA LEU A 8 -54.15 -45.03 27.09
C LEU A 8 -54.21 -44.73 25.54
N PRO A 9 -53.41 -45.32 24.61
CA PRO A 9 -52.58 -44.64 23.61
C PRO A 9 -52.94 -45.00 22.13
N LEU A 10 -52.22 -44.50 21.12
CA LEU A 10 -52.14 -45.05 19.74
C LEU A 10 -50.96 -44.35 19.02
N LEU A 11 -49.82 -44.95 18.65
CA LEU A 11 -49.42 -46.04 17.75
C LEU A 11 -49.41 -45.68 16.24
N PHE A 12 -48.33 -46.13 15.57
CA PHE A 12 -48.01 -46.16 14.12
C PHE A 12 -47.42 -44.90 13.48
N LEU A 13 -46.55 -44.93 12.46
CA LEU A 13 -45.42 -45.77 11.98
C LEU A 13 -44.99 -45.09 10.65
N LEU A 14 -43.68 -45.06 10.38
CA LEU A 14 -43.00 -45.05 9.06
C LEU A 14 -42.96 -43.78 8.17
N LEU A 15 -41.71 -43.37 7.93
CA LEU A 15 -41.00 -43.18 6.65
C LEU A 15 -41.62 -42.33 5.54
N ALA A 16 -40.91 -41.27 5.15
CA ALA A 16 -40.31 -41.12 3.81
C ALA A 16 -39.49 -39.82 3.73
N GLY A 17 -38.29 -39.88 3.14
CA GLY A 17 -37.46 -38.71 2.91
C GLY A 17 -37.81 -37.96 1.61
N SER A 18 -37.44 -36.68 1.54
CA SER A 18 -36.83 -36.10 0.35
C SER A 18 -36.28 -34.69 0.62
N CYS A 19 -35.17 -34.40 -0.04
CA CYS A 19 -34.40 -33.16 -0.02
C CYS A 19 -35.20 -31.88 -0.28
N LYS A 20 -34.86 -30.79 0.42
CA LYS A 20 -34.29 -29.56 -0.21
C LYS A 20 -33.86 -28.53 0.84
N ALA A 21 -32.80 -27.83 0.46
CA ALA A 21 -31.99 -26.89 1.23
C ALA A 21 -32.74 -25.68 1.79
N GLN A 22 -32.30 -25.19 2.96
CA GLN A 22 -31.93 -23.78 3.12
C GLN A 22 -31.12 -23.51 4.40
N SER A 23 -30.33 -22.47 4.28
CA SER A 23 -29.25 -21.95 5.11
C SER A 23 -29.64 -21.45 6.50
N LYS A 24 -28.61 -21.33 7.37
CA LYS A 24 -28.37 -20.39 8.49
C LYS A 24 -27.54 -21.14 9.56
N THR A 25 -26.47 -20.68 10.19
CA THR A 25 -25.73 -19.42 10.29
C THR A 25 -24.50 -19.83 11.12
N ALA A 26 -23.29 -19.77 10.57
CA ALA A 26 -22.08 -20.07 11.35
C ALA A 26 -21.72 -18.86 12.20
N ARG A 27 -21.74 -19.10 13.50
CA ARG A 27 -21.45 -18.21 14.62
C ARG A 27 -20.06 -17.59 14.47
N HIS A 28 -19.99 -16.27 14.45
CA HIS A 28 -18.74 -15.51 14.57
C HIS A 28 -18.08 -15.87 15.91
N GLN A 29 -16.87 -16.40 15.85
CA GLN A 29 -15.93 -16.39 16.97
C GLN A 29 -14.93 -15.27 16.71
N GLU A 30 -15.04 -14.20 17.50
CA GLU A 30 -13.94 -13.28 17.73
C GLU A 30 -12.79 -14.05 18.37
N ALA A 31 -11.76 -14.33 17.57
CA ALA A 31 -10.48 -14.78 18.11
C ALA A 31 -9.76 -13.55 18.65
N ALA A 32 -9.70 -13.46 19.98
CA ALA A 32 -8.78 -12.60 20.70
C ALA A 32 -7.36 -12.78 20.11
N ALA A 33 -6.71 -11.65 19.81
CA ALA A 33 -5.34 -11.58 19.35
C ALA A 33 -4.39 -12.11 20.44
N SER A 34 -4.20 -13.43 20.46
CA SER A 34 -3.02 -14.04 21.06
C SER A 34 -1.91 -14.02 20.01
N ALA A 35 -0.73 -13.55 20.39
CA ALA A 35 0.47 -13.57 19.55
C ALA A 35 0.69 -15.01 19.07
N ALA A 36 0.52 -15.24 17.77
CA ALA A 36 0.71 -16.56 17.17
C ALA A 36 2.18 -17.01 17.37
N PRO A 37 2.42 -18.28 17.70
CA PRO A 37 3.76 -18.79 17.90
C PRO A 37 4.55 -18.81 16.58
N GLY A 38 5.73 -18.18 16.60
CA GLY A 38 6.87 -18.50 15.73
C GLY A 38 6.66 -18.48 14.22
N LYS A 39 6.21 -17.35 13.64
CA LYS A 39 6.54 -17.12 12.22
C LYS A 39 8.06 -16.99 12.12
N GLU A 40 8.67 -17.84 11.30
CA GLU A 40 10.09 -17.75 10.95
C GLU A 40 10.39 -16.31 10.51
N ASP A 41 11.49 -15.74 11.01
CA ASP A 41 11.87 -14.36 10.68
C ASP A 41 11.99 -14.22 9.15
N VAL A 42 11.18 -13.34 8.56
CA VAL A 42 11.13 -13.14 7.10
C VAL A 42 12.52 -12.73 6.55
N LEU A 43 13.33 -12.02 7.32
CA LEU A 43 14.73 -11.74 6.94
C LEU A 43 15.54 -13.02 6.80
N ARG A 44 15.40 -13.95 7.75
CA ARG A 44 16.10 -15.23 7.74
C ARG A 44 15.61 -16.13 6.59
N VAL A 45 14.32 -16.14 6.32
CA VAL A 45 13.72 -16.88 5.18
C VAL A 45 14.32 -16.42 3.85
N TYR A 46 14.52 -15.11 3.69
CA TYR A 46 15.02 -14.51 2.45
C TYR A 46 16.49 -14.14 2.42
N GLU A 47 17.27 -14.47 3.45
CA GLU A 47 18.67 -14.03 3.60
C GLU A 47 19.49 -14.34 2.34
N LYS A 48 19.42 -15.58 1.84
CA LYS A 48 20.15 -15.99 0.62
C LYS A 48 19.75 -15.17 -0.60
N GLN A 49 18.47 -14.84 -0.73
CA GLN A 49 17.92 -14.09 -1.85
C GLN A 49 18.27 -12.60 -1.74
N ILE A 50 18.26 -12.03 -0.53
CA ILE A 50 18.69 -10.66 -0.25
C ILE A 50 20.18 -10.51 -0.60
N ARG A 51 21.05 -11.42 -0.13
CA ARG A 51 22.47 -11.37 -0.48
C ARG A 51 22.69 -11.52 -1.99
N LYS A 52 21.96 -12.43 -2.66
CA LYS A 52 22.01 -12.56 -4.13
C LYS A 52 21.54 -11.28 -4.83
N TYR A 53 20.53 -10.62 -4.30
CA TYR A 53 20.06 -9.33 -4.80
C TYR A 53 21.15 -8.26 -4.69
N TYR A 54 21.81 -8.13 -3.53
CA TYR A 54 22.90 -7.17 -3.33
C TYR A 54 24.11 -7.41 -4.24
N LYS A 55 24.47 -8.67 -4.52
CA LYS A 55 25.48 -9.00 -5.55
C LYS A 55 25.08 -8.53 -6.94
N LYS A 56 23.78 -8.56 -7.26
CA LYS A 56 23.27 -8.06 -8.54
C LYS A 56 23.13 -6.54 -8.55
N LEU A 57 22.96 -5.94 -7.38
CA LEU A 57 22.86 -4.50 -7.21
C LEU A 57 24.19 -3.81 -7.50
N GLU A 58 25.33 -4.48 -7.22
CA GLU A 58 26.67 -4.06 -7.63
C GLU A 58 26.76 -3.84 -9.15
N ASP A 59 26.31 -4.81 -9.95
CA ASP A 59 26.28 -4.71 -11.42
C ASP A 59 25.26 -3.66 -11.91
N ALA A 60 24.13 -3.53 -11.19
CA ALA A 60 22.99 -2.71 -11.60
C ALA A 60 23.14 -1.22 -11.27
N GLY A 61 24.05 -0.86 -10.36
CA GLY A 61 24.23 0.51 -9.89
C GLY A 61 22.94 1.12 -9.30
N MET A 62 22.83 2.45 -9.39
CA MET A 62 21.70 3.21 -8.82
C MET A 62 20.35 2.85 -9.45
N ASP A 63 20.31 2.32 -10.68
CA ASP A 63 19.06 1.90 -11.32
C ASP A 63 18.50 0.61 -10.69
N GLY A 64 19.34 -0.16 -9.99
CA GLY A 64 18.96 -1.29 -9.18
C GLY A 64 18.07 -2.31 -9.88
N VAL A 65 16.90 -2.62 -9.29
CA VAL A 65 16.00 -3.65 -9.83
C VAL A 65 15.52 -3.34 -11.25
N LEU A 66 15.54 -2.08 -11.69
CA LEU A 66 15.04 -1.64 -12.99
C LEU A 66 15.85 -2.16 -14.17
N VAL A 67 17.16 -2.39 -13.99
CA VAL A 67 18.05 -2.89 -15.04
C VAL A 67 18.33 -4.38 -14.95
N MET A 68 17.83 -5.05 -13.91
CA MET A 68 17.92 -6.51 -13.77
C MET A 68 17.07 -7.25 -14.82
N SER A 69 17.28 -8.55 -15.01
CA SER A 69 16.47 -9.35 -15.95
C SER A 69 14.99 -9.38 -15.57
N ASN A 70 14.09 -9.61 -16.53
CA ASN A 70 12.64 -9.63 -16.28
C ASN A 70 12.25 -10.64 -15.20
N HIS A 71 12.90 -11.82 -15.20
CA HIS A 71 12.69 -12.84 -14.18
C HIS A 71 13.14 -12.35 -12.79
N GLU A 72 14.28 -11.64 -12.70
CA GLU A 72 14.79 -11.08 -11.45
C GLU A 72 13.91 -9.94 -10.92
N LYS A 73 13.46 -9.03 -11.80
CA LYS A 73 12.48 -7.98 -11.45
C LYS A 73 11.28 -8.56 -10.72
N VAL A 74 10.65 -9.56 -11.34
CA VAL A 74 9.47 -10.25 -10.80
C VAL A 74 9.80 -10.93 -9.46
N LYS A 75 10.86 -11.73 -9.42
CA LYS A 75 11.27 -12.49 -8.23
C LYS A 75 11.57 -11.57 -7.04
N TYR A 76 12.39 -10.54 -7.24
CA TYR A 76 12.83 -9.68 -6.14
C TYR A 76 11.73 -8.73 -5.68
N THR A 77 10.80 -8.35 -6.57
CA THR A 77 9.60 -7.61 -6.18
C THR A 77 8.68 -8.44 -5.30
N ASP A 78 8.44 -9.72 -5.63
CA ASP A 78 7.64 -10.60 -4.77
C ASP A 78 8.21 -10.68 -3.35
N ILE A 79 9.55 -10.79 -3.24
CA ILE A 79 10.25 -10.81 -1.94
C ILE A 79 10.13 -9.46 -1.24
N ALA A 80 10.33 -8.34 -1.95
CA ALA A 80 10.20 -7.00 -1.38
C ALA A 80 8.79 -6.78 -0.80
N ILE A 81 7.74 -7.26 -1.45
CA ILE A 81 6.36 -7.19 -0.95
C ILE A 81 6.21 -7.89 0.41
N GLU A 82 6.80 -9.07 0.58
CA GLU A 82 6.76 -9.77 1.87
C GLU A 82 7.60 -9.07 2.96
N LEU A 83 8.79 -8.57 2.59
CA LEU A 83 9.64 -7.79 3.49
C LEU A 83 8.95 -6.51 3.97
N ILE A 84 8.24 -5.81 3.08
CA ILE A 84 7.48 -4.59 3.41
C ILE A 84 6.37 -4.90 4.42
N SER A 85 5.61 -5.98 4.19
CA SER A 85 4.56 -6.41 5.11
C SER A 85 5.11 -6.68 6.52
N GLU A 86 6.29 -7.32 6.60
CA GLU A 86 6.96 -7.54 7.89
C GLU A 86 7.49 -6.25 8.52
N ALA A 87 8.09 -5.35 7.73
CA ALA A 87 8.58 -4.06 8.21
C ALA A 87 7.45 -3.20 8.81
N LEU A 88 6.27 -3.18 8.18
CA LEU A 88 5.07 -2.52 8.70
C LEU A 88 4.62 -3.17 10.02
N ARG A 89 4.56 -4.50 10.08
CA ARG A 89 4.17 -5.25 11.28
C ARG A 89 5.09 -4.94 12.47
N ARG A 90 6.41 -4.91 12.24
CA ARG A 90 7.43 -4.62 13.26
C ARG A 90 7.31 -3.21 13.83
N GLN A 91 6.87 -2.24 13.01
CA GLN A 91 6.56 -0.89 13.46
C GLN A 91 5.20 -0.75 14.14
N GLY A 92 4.42 -1.83 14.24
CA GLY A 92 3.14 -1.85 14.96
C GLY A 92 1.91 -1.63 14.07
N PHE A 93 2.07 -1.59 12.74
CA PHE A 93 0.95 -1.40 11.80
C PHE A 93 -0.09 -2.52 11.99
N LYS A 94 -1.36 -2.13 12.15
CA LYS A 94 -2.48 -3.06 12.23
C LYS A 94 -3.14 -3.19 10.87
N PHE A 95 -3.03 -4.35 10.24
CA PHE A 95 -3.67 -4.57 8.95
C PHE A 95 -5.20 -4.58 9.12
N VAL A 96 -5.88 -3.82 8.26
CA VAL A 96 -7.35 -3.74 8.24
C VAL A 96 -7.98 -4.83 7.37
N ASP A 97 -9.28 -5.05 7.54
CA ASP A 97 -10.03 -5.94 6.64
C ASP A 97 -10.19 -5.32 5.24
N SER A 98 -10.54 -6.15 4.26
CA SER A 98 -10.61 -5.71 2.86
C SER A 98 -11.71 -4.67 2.59
N GLN A 99 -12.81 -4.64 3.35
CA GLN A 99 -13.84 -3.60 3.16
C GLN A 99 -13.34 -2.25 3.67
N THR A 100 -12.70 -2.24 4.83
CA THR A 100 -12.04 -1.04 5.38
C THR A 100 -10.97 -0.52 4.42
N ALA A 101 -10.11 -1.41 3.89
CA ALA A 101 -9.10 -1.04 2.91
C ALA A 101 -9.69 -0.42 1.63
N ARG A 102 -10.77 -1.00 1.09
CA ARG A 102 -11.48 -0.47 -0.07
C ARG A 102 -12.01 0.95 0.19
N ASN A 103 -12.65 1.15 1.34
CA ASN A 103 -13.23 2.44 1.72
C ASN A 103 -12.14 3.50 1.88
N ALA A 104 -11.03 3.15 2.53
CA ALA A 104 -9.86 4.02 2.68
C ALA A 104 -9.27 4.44 1.33
N ILE A 105 -9.05 3.49 0.41
CA ILE A 105 -8.52 3.80 -0.93
C ILE A 105 -9.48 4.70 -1.69
N LYS A 106 -10.79 4.44 -1.62
CA LYS A 106 -11.78 5.30 -2.25
C LYS A 106 -11.78 6.71 -1.66
N LYS A 107 -11.63 6.84 -0.35
CA LYS A 107 -11.59 8.11 0.39
C LYS A 107 -10.37 8.96 0.00
N TYR A 108 -9.18 8.39 0.06
CA TYR A 108 -7.91 9.12 -0.12
C TYR A 108 -7.47 9.24 -1.58
N TYR A 109 -7.75 8.24 -2.40
CA TYR A 109 -7.31 8.21 -3.80
C TYR A 109 -8.45 8.43 -4.80
N GLY A 110 -9.72 8.34 -4.37
CA GLY A 110 -10.86 8.37 -5.29
C GLY A 110 -10.99 7.12 -6.17
N VAL A 111 -10.11 6.13 -5.97
CA VAL A 111 -9.97 4.92 -6.79
C VAL A 111 -10.91 3.82 -6.29
N ASP A 112 -11.56 3.13 -7.23
CA ASP A 112 -12.23 1.86 -6.93
C ASP A 112 -11.27 0.69 -7.16
N ILE A 113 -10.72 0.15 -6.07
CA ILE A 113 -9.71 -0.91 -6.12
C ILE A 113 -10.26 -2.28 -6.57
N THR A 114 -11.58 -2.41 -6.73
CA THR A 114 -12.21 -3.61 -7.30
C THR A 114 -12.17 -3.62 -8.83
N ALA A 115 -11.91 -2.47 -9.46
CA ALA A 115 -11.76 -2.34 -10.90
C ALA A 115 -10.57 -3.18 -11.42
N SER A 116 -10.58 -3.47 -12.72
CA SER A 116 -9.47 -4.19 -13.36
C SER A 116 -8.16 -3.40 -13.28
N ASN A 117 -7.02 -4.10 -13.24
CA ASN A 117 -5.71 -3.44 -13.21
C ASN A 117 -5.47 -2.49 -14.41
N LYS A 118 -6.10 -2.74 -15.56
CA LYS A 118 -6.09 -1.84 -16.71
C LYS A 118 -6.82 -0.52 -16.43
N ALA A 119 -7.94 -0.57 -15.71
CA ALA A 119 -8.66 0.64 -15.29
C ALA A 119 -7.87 1.40 -14.21
N LEU A 120 -7.35 0.68 -13.21
CA LEU A 120 -6.53 1.25 -12.13
C LEU A 120 -5.30 1.98 -12.67
N GLN A 121 -4.65 1.46 -13.71
CA GLN A 121 -3.49 2.10 -14.31
C GLN A 121 -3.77 3.53 -14.82
N ARG A 122 -5.00 3.82 -15.27
CA ARG A 122 -5.37 5.18 -15.71
C ARG A 122 -5.41 6.18 -14.56
N GLU A 123 -5.50 5.68 -13.33
CA GLU A 123 -5.43 6.43 -12.08
C GLU A 123 -4.01 6.43 -11.49
N HIS A 124 -3.01 5.89 -12.22
CA HIS A 124 -1.64 5.61 -11.74
C HIS A 124 -1.63 4.80 -10.43
N PHE A 125 -2.56 3.86 -10.35
CA PHE A 125 -2.75 2.97 -9.22
C PHE A 125 -2.75 1.53 -9.73
N ARG A 126 -2.33 0.57 -8.91
CA ARG A 126 -2.32 -0.85 -9.27
C ARG A 126 -2.64 -1.71 -8.07
N ARG A 127 -3.24 -2.86 -8.36
CA ARG A 127 -3.31 -3.99 -7.42
C ARG A 127 -2.18 -4.95 -7.73
N PHE A 128 -1.37 -5.28 -6.73
CA PHE A 128 -0.31 -6.28 -6.87
C PHE A 128 -0.91 -7.66 -7.10
N ILE A 129 -0.39 -8.38 -8.09
CA ILE A 129 -0.78 -9.74 -8.41
C ILE A 129 0.33 -10.67 -7.95
N PHE A 130 0.03 -11.54 -6.99
CA PHE A 130 0.96 -12.56 -6.51
C PHE A 130 1.17 -13.68 -7.54
N LYS A 131 2.21 -14.49 -7.36
CA LYS A 131 2.53 -15.63 -8.24
C LYS A 131 1.36 -16.62 -8.42
N ASN A 132 0.54 -16.79 -7.40
CA ASN A 132 -0.64 -17.65 -7.39
C ASN A 132 -1.95 -16.90 -7.70
N GLY A 133 -1.87 -15.64 -8.14
CA GLY A 133 -3.02 -14.84 -8.56
C GLY A 133 -3.51 -15.18 -9.97
N ASN A 134 -4.34 -14.32 -10.53
CA ASN A 134 -4.82 -14.46 -11.91
C ASN A 134 -3.62 -14.46 -12.89
N PRO A 135 -3.44 -15.51 -13.72
CA PRO A 135 -2.29 -15.61 -14.62
C PRO A 135 -2.20 -14.48 -15.65
N ASP A 136 -3.32 -14.04 -16.20
CA ASP A 136 -3.35 -12.97 -17.22
C ASP A 136 -2.99 -11.62 -16.60
N GLU A 137 -3.55 -11.29 -15.42
CA GLU A 137 -3.18 -10.07 -14.71
C GLU A 137 -1.72 -10.10 -14.25
N ARG A 138 -1.17 -11.28 -13.90
CA ARG A 138 0.24 -11.46 -13.52
C ARG A 138 1.17 -11.29 -14.72
N PHE A 139 0.77 -11.82 -15.87
CA PHE A 139 1.49 -11.64 -17.14
C PHE A 139 1.57 -10.15 -17.50
N GLU A 140 0.44 -9.44 -17.47
CA GLU A 140 0.41 -8.00 -17.73
C GLU A 140 1.23 -7.20 -16.70
N GLN A 141 1.20 -7.56 -15.41
CA GLN A 141 2.08 -6.95 -14.41
C GLN A 141 3.56 -7.11 -14.80
N THR A 142 3.98 -8.33 -15.15
CA THR A 142 5.36 -8.64 -15.54
C THR A 142 5.82 -7.83 -16.75
N LYS A 143 4.93 -7.69 -17.74
CA LYS A 143 5.15 -6.86 -18.91
C LYS A 143 5.36 -5.39 -18.53
N LEU A 144 4.54 -4.86 -17.62
CA LEU A 144 4.58 -3.45 -17.18
C LEU A 144 5.75 -3.12 -16.24
N MET A 145 6.37 -4.14 -15.62
CA MET A 145 7.65 -4.02 -14.91
C MET A 145 8.84 -3.89 -15.85
N THR A 146 8.66 -4.31 -17.12
CA THR A 146 9.75 -4.50 -18.09
C THR A 146 9.76 -3.44 -19.18
N ILE A 147 8.58 -3.03 -19.68
CA ILE A 147 8.48 -2.08 -20.80
C ILE A 147 9.09 -0.75 -20.38
N ASN A 148 10.27 -0.45 -20.90
CA ASN A 148 10.93 0.83 -20.74
C ASN A 148 10.35 1.78 -21.80
N PRO A 149 9.47 2.73 -21.45
CA PRO A 149 9.04 3.72 -22.44
C PRO A 149 10.26 4.53 -22.89
N GLU A 150 10.23 5.01 -24.13
CA GLU A 150 11.30 5.83 -24.74
C GLU A 150 11.74 7.01 -23.84
N ASN A 151 10.89 7.46 -22.91
CA ASN A 151 11.21 8.43 -21.87
C ASN A 151 10.64 8.00 -20.48
N GLY A 152 11.49 7.43 -19.63
CA GLY A 152 11.27 7.27 -18.18
C GLY A 152 11.01 5.83 -17.70
N TYR A 153 10.71 5.69 -16.40
CA TYR A 153 10.55 4.37 -15.77
C TYR A 153 9.36 3.55 -16.29
N PRO A 154 9.43 2.20 -16.27
CA PRO A 154 8.27 1.36 -16.56
C PRO A 154 7.08 1.67 -15.64
N GLU A 155 5.86 1.58 -16.19
CA GLU A 155 4.62 2.03 -15.54
C GLU A 155 4.36 1.38 -14.17
N PHE A 156 4.79 0.14 -13.97
CA PHE A 156 4.66 -0.53 -12.67
C PHE A 156 5.36 0.26 -11.56
N TRP A 157 6.58 0.73 -11.82
CA TRP A 157 7.44 1.39 -10.83
C TRP A 157 7.01 2.82 -10.50
N LYS A 158 6.22 3.44 -11.38
CA LYS A 158 5.62 4.78 -11.20
C LYS A 158 4.29 4.76 -10.43
N SER A 159 3.70 3.59 -10.24
CA SER A 159 2.34 3.44 -9.70
C SER A 159 2.34 3.36 -8.18
N ILE A 160 1.26 3.82 -7.56
CA ILE A 160 0.91 3.37 -6.20
C ILE A 160 0.41 1.94 -6.30
N ILE A 161 0.94 1.06 -5.47
CA ILE A 161 0.62 -0.37 -5.49
C ILE A 161 -0.11 -0.73 -4.20
N PHE A 162 -1.36 -1.16 -4.33
CA PHE A 162 -2.11 -1.81 -3.26
C PHE A 162 -1.84 -3.31 -3.24
N VAL A 163 -1.56 -3.84 -2.06
CA VAL A 163 -1.19 -5.24 -1.86
C VAL A 163 -2.35 -5.98 -1.18
N PRO A 164 -3.18 -6.73 -1.93
CA PRO A 164 -4.48 -7.19 -1.45
C PRO A 164 -4.43 -8.26 -0.36
N ASN A 165 -3.37 -9.08 -0.30
CA ASN A 165 -3.26 -10.13 0.73
C ASN A 165 -3.00 -9.57 2.13
N TYR A 166 -2.46 -8.35 2.20
CA TYR A 166 -2.08 -7.71 3.45
C TYR A 166 -2.87 -6.43 3.70
N ASN A 167 -3.52 -5.84 2.68
CA ASN A 167 -4.24 -4.57 2.74
C ASN A 167 -3.35 -3.38 3.17
N TYR A 168 -2.25 -3.16 2.43
CA TYR A 168 -1.44 -1.95 2.55
C TYR A 168 -1.12 -1.37 1.16
N ILE A 169 -0.63 -0.13 1.12
CA ILE A 169 -0.11 0.52 -0.08
C ILE A 169 1.41 0.69 -0.01
N THR A 170 2.07 0.62 -1.16
CA THR A 170 3.50 0.91 -1.30
C THR A 170 3.81 1.54 -2.66
N THR A 171 5.02 2.03 -2.80
CA THR A 171 5.60 2.58 -4.03
C THR A 171 6.98 1.98 -4.21
N PHE A 172 7.36 1.68 -5.46
CA PHE A 172 8.69 1.16 -5.79
C PHE A 172 9.17 0.00 -4.88
N PRO A 173 8.48 -1.16 -4.87
CA PRO A 173 8.83 -2.30 -4.02
C PRO A 173 10.13 -2.98 -4.49
N ALA A 174 11.27 -2.50 -4.02
CA ALA A 174 12.60 -3.08 -4.25
C ALA A 174 13.23 -3.51 -2.92
N ILE A 175 14.10 -4.52 -2.93
CA ILE A 175 14.69 -5.08 -1.71
C ILE A 175 15.56 -4.03 -0.99
N ASN A 176 16.40 -3.29 -1.73
CA ASN A 176 17.28 -2.25 -1.18
C ASN A 176 16.55 -1.02 -0.60
N GLU A 177 15.25 -0.85 -0.90
CA GLU A 177 14.46 0.20 -0.25
C GLU A 177 14.08 -0.19 1.19
N VAL A 178 13.89 -1.49 1.43
CA VAL A 178 13.23 -2.01 2.64
C VAL A 178 14.24 -2.61 3.60
N VAL A 179 15.29 -3.23 3.07
CA VAL A 179 16.35 -3.87 3.84
C VAL A 179 17.70 -3.38 3.36
N CYS A 180 18.63 -3.24 4.29
CA CYS A 180 20.02 -2.90 4.03
C CYS A 180 20.95 -3.93 4.68
N ILE A 181 22.19 -3.98 4.19
CA ILE A 181 23.29 -4.70 4.83
C ILE A 181 24.18 -3.64 5.48
N LYS A 182 24.46 -3.80 6.77
CA LYS A 182 25.24 -2.83 7.54
C LYS A 182 26.60 -2.57 6.89
N GLY A 183 26.91 -1.30 6.66
CA GLY A 183 28.11 -0.84 5.94
C GLY A 183 27.94 -0.75 4.41
N LEU A 184 26.77 -1.08 3.87
CA LEU A 184 26.42 -0.91 2.44
C LEU A 184 25.43 0.23 2.18
N GLU A 185 25.19 1.11 3.16
CA GLU A 185 24.27 2.26 3.02
C GLU A 185 24.73 3.23 1.93
N THR A 186 26.04 3.33 1.72
CA THR A 186 26.69 4.21 0.72
C THR A 186 27.32 3.42 -0.42
N MET A 187 26.85 2.20 -0.73
CA MET A 187 27.46 1.31 -1.74
C MET A 187 27.58 1.92 -3.15
N PHE A 188 26.90 3.04 -3.43
CA PHE A 188 26.96 3.75 -4.71
C PHE A 188 27.81 5.03 -4.68
N VAL A 189 28.36 5.40 -3.52
CA VAL A 189 29.04 6.69 -3.35
C VAL A 189 30.56 6.51 -3.36
N ASP A 190 31.15 5.58 -2.59
CA ASP A 190 32.60 5.28 -2.62
C ASP A 190 32.95 3.93 -1.91
N ASP A 191 34.06 3.29 -2.32
CA ASP A 191 34.88 2.22 -1.68
C ASP A 191 34.23 1.36 -0.57
N TYR A 192 33.08 0.78 -0.86
CA TYR A 192 32.45 -0.19 0.06
C TYR A 192 33.22 -1.51 0.07
N ASP A 193 33.19 -2.25 1.19
CA ASP A 193 33.76 -3.61 1.24
C ASP A 193 32.77 -4.63 0.65
N PRO A 194 33.04 -5.23 -0.52
CA PRO A 194 32.15 -6.21 -1.14
C PRO A 194 31.97 -7.48 -0.32
N ASN A 195 32.88 -7.78 0.62
CA ASN A 195 32.72 -8.92 1.53
C ASN A 195 31.54 -8.75 2.48
N LEU A 196 31.10 -7.51 2.74
CA LEU A 196 29.93 -7.23 3.58
C LEU A 196 28.64 -7.81 2.96
N ILE A 197 28.55 -7.92 1.63
CA ILE A 197 27.39 -8.57 1.00
C ILE A 197 27.19 -10.01 1.53
N ASN A 198 28.28 -10.71 1.84
CA ASN A 198 28.24 -12.08 2.33
C ASN A 198 28.17 -12.19 3.86
N THR A 199 28.72 -11.23 4.59
CA THR A 199 28.98 -11.34 6.04
C THR A 199 28.23 -10.32 6.89
N GLY A 200 27.84 -9.19 6.31
CA GLY A 200 27.19 -8.09 7.01
C GLY A 200 25.81 -8.47 7.55
N GLU A 201 25.45 -7.79 8.63
CA GLU A 201 24.13 -7.87 9.27
C GLU A 201 23.07 -7.27 8.36
N ILE A 202 21.99 -8.03 8.11
CA ILE A 202 20.83 -7.58 7.33
C ILE A 202 19.81 -6.98 8.28
N TYR A 203 19.35 -5.76 7.99
CA TYR A 203 18.39 -5.05 8.83
C TYR A 203 17.37 -4.28 7.98
N TYR A 204 16.22 -3.92 8.57
CA TYR A 204 15.22 -3.09 7.91
C TYR A 204 15.65 -1.62 7.93
N THR A 205 15.54 -0.93 6.79
CA THR A 205 15.89 0.50 6.68
C THR A 205 14.96 1.35 7.54
N GLU A 206 15.48 2.32 8.29
CA GLU A 206 14.62 3.14 9.16
C GLU A 206 13.81 4.15 8.34
N ASP A 207 14.48 5.01 7.57
CA ASP A 207 13.84 6.19 6.95
C ASP A 207 12.69 5.83 5.99
N TRP A 208 12.94 4.90 5.07
CA TRP A 208 11.95 4.48 4.09
C TRP A 208 10.78 3.73 4.76
N CYS A 209 11.09 2.77 5.64
CA CYS A 209 10.06 1.99 6.31
C CYS A 209 9.19 2.86 7.22
N LYS A 210 9.76 3.89 7.87
CA LYS A 210 9.05 4.82 8.75
C LYS A 210 8.12 5.74 7.98
N LYS A 211 8.57 6.29 6.84
CA LYS A 211 7.68 7.03 5.92
C LYS A 211 6.53 6.15 5.47
N LEU A 212 6.82 4.93 5.02
CA LEU A 212 5.77 4.01 4.57
C LEU A 212 4.77 3.66 5.67
N PHE A 213 5.23 3.44 6.90
CA PHE A 213 4.39 3.21 8.06
C PHE A 213 3.40 4.36 8.27
N TYR A 214 3.87 5.60 8.36
CA TYR A 214 2.98 6.74 8.57
C TYR A 214 2.05 7.01 7.38
N ARG A 215 2.49 6.78 6.14
CA ARG A 215 1.60 6.85 4.96
C ARG A 215 0.42 5.87 5.09
N ASN A 216 0.70 4.64 5.50
CA ASN A 216 -0.33 3.61 5.67
C ASN A 216 -1.23 3.88 6.88
N GLU A 217 -0.66 4.35 8.01
CA GLU A 217 -1.44 4.76 9.18
C GLU A 217 -2.40 5.92 8.88
N LEU A 218 -1.98 6.91 8.09
CA LEU A 218 -2.87 7.97 7.65
C LEU A 218 -4.01 7.40 6.78
N VAL A 219 -3.67 6.60 5.76
CA VAL A 219 -4.66 6.12 4.78
C VAL A 219 -5.66 5.15 5.38
N PHE A 220 -5.20 4.19 6.18
CA PHE A 220 -6.03 3.07 6.64
C PHE A 220 -6.63 3.26 8.04
N HIS A 221 -6.06 4.15 8.86
CA HIS A 221 -6.55 4.41 10.22
C HIS A 221 -6.95 5.87 10.47
N ASP A 222 -6.89 6.74 9.44
CA ASP A 222 -7.15 8.18 9.61
C ASP A 222 -6.31 8.82 10.74
N SER A 223 -5.10 8.29 10.97
CA SER A 223 -4.28 8.63 12.14
C SER A 223 -3.81 10.09 12.12
N GLU A 224 -4.29 10.89 13.07
CA GLU A 224 -3.88 12.29 13.24
C GLU A 224 -2.38 12.41 13.60
N ALA A 225 -1.87 11.47 14.42
CA ALA A 225 -0.45 11.41 14.72
C ALA A 225 0.38 11.18 13.45
N ALA A 226 -0.11 10.33 12.53
CA ALA A 226 0.54 10.10 11.25
C ALA A 226 0.49 11.34 10.35
N LEU A 227 -0.65 12.04 10.28
CA LEU A 227 -0.76 13.30 9.56
C LEU A 227 0.25 14.34 10.06
N ASN A 228 0.34 14.52 11.38
CA ASN A 228 1.27 15.48 12.00
C ASN A 228 2.74 15.12 11.76
N TRP A 229 3.07 13.83 11.71
CA TRP A 229 4.41 13.38 11.35
C TRP A 229 4.72 13.63 9.88
N LEU A 230 3.79 13.27 8.97
CA LEU A 230 3.96 13.44 7.53
C LEU A 230 4.10 14.91 7.12
N LEU A 231 3.40 15.83 7.80
CA LEU A 231 3.55 17.28 7.58
C LEU A 231 4.98 17.79 7.82
N LYS A 232 5.79 17.10 8.63
CA LYS A 232 7.16 17.51 8.97
C LYS A 232 8.22 16.76 8.17
N HIS A 233 7.90 15.57 7.68
CA HIS A 233 8.90 14.61 7.18
C HIS A 233 8.63 14.10 5.76
N ASP A 234 7.44 14.32 5.22
CA ASP A 234 7.01 13.76 3.94
C ASP A 234 5.84 14.54 3.31
N GLU A 235 5.99 15.88 3.20
CA GLU A 235 4.98 16.76 2.60
C GLU A 235 4.63 16.33 1.16
N ASP A 236 5.59 15.78 0.41
CA ASP A 236 5.38 15.34 -0.97
C ASP A 236 4.33 14.25 -1.11
N PHE A 237 4.22 13.35 -0.12
CA PHE A 237 3.13 12.38 -0.08
C PHE A 237 1.76 13.06 0.04
N LEU A 238 1.63 14.01 0.97
CA LEU A 238 0.38 14.74 1.22
C LEU A 238 -0.03 15.59 0.01
N ARG A 239 0.95 16.25 -0.63
CA ARG A 239 0.76 16.97 -1.89
C ARG A 239 0.32 16.04 -3.01
N GLY A 240 0.89 14.85 -3.08
CA GLY A 240 0.51 13.81 -4.04
C GLY A 240 -0.96 13.39 -3.90
N LEU A 241 -1.46 13.26 -2.66
CA LEU A 241 -2.88 13.01 -2.39
C LEU A 241 -3.77 14.16 -2.88
N PHE A 242 -3.38 15.40 -2.58
CA PHE A 242 -4.13 16.59 -2.98
C PHE A 242 -4.14 16.79 -4.50
N VAL A 243 -2.95 16.97 -5.10
CA VAL A 243 -2.81 17.34 -6.52
C VAL A 243 -3.15 16.16 -7.43
N GLY A 244 -2.63 14.97 -7.12
CA GLY A 244 -2.76 13.80 -7.97
C GLY A 244 -4.12 13.14 -7.88
N TYR A 245 -4.72 13.11 -6.69
CA TYR A 245 -5.96 12.35 -6.42
C TYR A 245 -7.14 13.21 -5.97
N GLY A 246 -6.95 14.51 -5.74
CA GLY A 246 -8.02 15.44 -5.39
C GLY A 246 -8.48 15.33 -3.94
N TYR A 247 -7.64 14.84 -3.03
CA TYR A 247 -7.98 14.76 -1.62
C TYR A 247 -7.84 16.12 -0.93
N ASN A 248 -8.98 16.81 -0.77
CA ASN A 248 -9.07 18.18 -0.21
C ASN A 248 -9.90 18.27 1.08
N LYS A 249 -10.18 17.13 1.72
CA LYS A 249 -11.04 17.04 2.92
C LYS A 249 -10.30 17.33 4.23
N SER A 250 -8.98 17.50 4.20
CA SER A 250 -8.17 17.76 5.39
C SER A 250 -7.76 19.23 5.44
N ALA A 251 -8.21 19.93 6.48
CA ALA A 251 -7.84 21.32 6.72
C ALA A 251 -6.31 21.52 6.80
N ALA A 252 -5.58 20.59 7.41
CA ALA A 252 -4.13 20.68 7.53
C ALA A 252 -3.42 20.52 6.17
N ILE A 253 -3.91 19.61 5.30
CA ILE A 253 -3.37 19.46 3.94
C ILE A 253 -3.73 20.69 3.09
N ASN A 254 -4.96 21.19 3.21
CA ASN A 254 -5.38 22.41 2.51
C ASN A 254 -4.49 23.60 2.91
N ARG A 255 -4.20 23.75 4.21
CA ARG A 255 -3.26 24.76 4.71
C ARG A 255 -1.85 24.54 4.17
N LEU A 256 -1.33 23.32 4.18
CA LEU A 256 -0.03 22.99 3.58
C LEU A 256 0.05 23.49 2.13
N MET A 257 -0.98 23.24 1.32
CA MET A 257 -1.01 23.68 -0.09
C MET A 257 -0.99 25.22 -0.21
N LEU A 258 -1.72 25.93 0.65
CA LEU A 258 -1.74 27.40 0.65
C LEU A 258 -0.43 28.01 1.12
N ASP A 259 0.17 27.45 2.18
CA ASP A 259 1.46 27.89 2.69
C ASP A 259 2.53 27.83 1.58
N GLN A 260 2.47 26.87 0.65
CA GLN A 260 3.40 26.81 -0.48
C GLN A 260 3.30 28.02 -1.42
N ILE A 261 2.09 28.55 -1.63
CA ILE A 261 1.89 29.77 -2.43
C ILE A 261 2.58 30.96 -1.74
N THR A 262 2.45 31.04 -0.40
CA THR A 262 3.01 32.16 0.37
C THR A 262 4.53 32.09 0.54
N ARG A 263 5.11 30.89 0.63
CA ARG A 263 6.55 30.69 0.86
C ARG A 263 7.42 31.08 -0.35
N ASN A 264 6.88 31.04 -1.58
CA ASN A 264 7.63 31.32 -2.80
C ASN A 264 6.85 32.21 -3.79
N PRO A 265 6.69 33.51 -3.52
CA PRO A 265 5.81 34.38 -4.31
C PRO A 265 6.30 34.72 -5.73
N ASN A 266 7.55 34.40 -6.10
CA ASN A 266 8.22 35.02 -7.26
C ASN A 266 8.72 34.06 -8.37
N SER A 267 8.46 32.75 -8.35
CA SER A 267 8.92 31.87 -9.44
C SER A 267 7.83 31.66 -10.51
N LEU A 268 8.20 31.69 -11.79
CA LEU A 268 7.30 31.41 -12.92
C LEU A 268 6.76 29.97 -12.88
N ALA A 269 7.53 29.02 -12.34
CA ALA A 269 7.07 27.65 -12.08
C ALA A 269 5.96 27.58 -11.02
N ASP A 270 5.82 28.62 -10.18
CA ASP A 270 4.83 28.67 -9.11
C ASP A 270 3.47 29.21 -9.57
N ARG A 271 3.37 29.97 -10.67
CA ARG A 271 2.06 30.36 -11.23
C ARG A 271 1.27 29.15 -11.74
N GLU A 272 1.92 28.25 -12.47
CA GLU A 272 1.33 26.98 -12.92
C GLU A 272 1.00 26.06 -11.72
N ARG A 273 1.79 26.12 -10.63
CA ARG A 273 1.47 25.42 -9.36
C ARG A 273 0.27 26.03 -8.63
N CYS A 274 0.09 27.36 -8.65
CA CYS A 274 -1.05 28.03 -8.04
C CYS A 274 -2.36 27.65 -8.73
N GLU A 275 -2.38 27.57 -10.06
CA GLU A 275 -3.55 27.08 -10.80
C GLU A 275 -3.91 25.65 -10.39
N ASN A 276 -2.91 24.77 -10.29
CA ASN A 276 -3.09 23.39 -9.84
C ASN A 276 -3.62 23.26 -8.40
N ILE A 277 -3.44 24.27 -7.55
CA ILE A 277 -3.97 24.26 -6.17
C ILE A 277 -5.47 24.51 -6.14
N PHE A 278 -6.01 25.36 -7.03
CA PHE A 278 -7.44 25.63 -7.12
C PHE A 278 -8.17 24.68 -8.08
N ALA A 279 -7.48 24.23 -9.13
CA ALA A 279 -7.94 23.20 -10.04
C ALA A 279 -6.73 22.42 -10.60
N SER A 280 -6.51 21.18 -10.17
CA SER A 280 -5.46 20.32 -10.72
C SER A 280 -6.03 19.31 -11.69
N LYS A 281 -5.32 19.07 -12.80
CA LYS A 281 -5.58 17.90 -13.62
C LYS A 281 -5.13 16.67 -12.84
N ARG A 282 -6.12 15.94 -12.31
CA ARG A 282 -5.92 14.68 -11.62
C ARG A 282 -5.23 13.67 -12.53
N LYS A 283 -4.67 12.63 -11.91
CA LYS A 283 -4.06 11.50 -12.63
C LYS A 283 -5.03 10.81 -13.61
N ASP A 284 -6.33 10.86 -13.35
CA ASP A 284 -7.42 10.39 -14.23
C ASP A 284 -7.78 11.34 -15.39
N ARG A 285 -7.01 12.41 -15.57
CA ARG A 285 -7.17 13.47 -16.56
C ARG A 285 -8.39 14.37 -16.38
N LYS A 286 -9.14 14.27 -15.28
CA LYS A 286 -10.20 15.25 -14.94
C LYS A 286 -9.59 16.49 -14.29
N LEU A 287 -10.21 17.64 -14.47
CA LEU A 287 -9.81 18.94 -13.88
C LEU A 287 -10.90 19.45 -12.93
N PRO A 288 -11.07 18.87 -11.73
CA PRO A 288 -12.01 19.38 -10.75
C PRO A 288 -11.50 20.67 -10.10
N VAL A 289 -12.44 21.55 -9.72
CA VAL A 289 -12.17 22.67 -8.81
C VAL A 289 -12.18 22.16 -7.37
N HIS A 290 -11.19 22.55 -6.58
CA HIS A 290 -11.04 22.14 -5.18
C HIS A 290 -11.96 22.97 -4.26
N GLN A 291 -13.27 22.70 -4.30
CA GLN A 291 -14.28 23.47 -3.56
C GLN A 291 -14.01 23.56 -2.05
N GLU A 292 -13.60 22.47 -1.41
CA GLU A 292 -13.28 22.47 0.03
C GLU A 292 -12.07 23.37 0.36
N LEU A 293 -11.09 23.46 -0.56
CA LEU A 293 -9.99 24.41 -0.41
C LEU A 293 -10.49 25.85 -0.54
N LEU A 294 -11.35 26.14 -1.53
CA LEU A 294 -11.92 27.48 -1.69
C LEU A 294 -12.71 27.90 -0.44
N GLN A 295 -13.52 27.00 0.12
CA GLN A 295 -14.24 27.25 1.36
C GLN A 295 -13.28 27.47 2.54
N TYR A 296 -12.20 26.70 2.61
CA TYR A 296 -11.16 26.90 3.61
C TYR A 296 -10.52 28.28 3.51
N VAL A 297 -10.15 28.73 2.30
CA VAL A 297 -9.61 30.08 2.03
C VAL A 297 -10.61 31.14 2.47
N VAL A 298 -11.88 31.06 2.06
CA VAL A 298 -12.91 32.03 2.47
C VAL A 298 -13.04 32.13 3.99
N ASN A 299 -12.95 30.99 4.70
CA ASN A 299 -13.16 30.94 6.15
C ASN A 299 -11.93 31.29 6.99
N HIS A 300 -10.72 31.17 6.45
CA HIS A 300 -9.47 31.28 7.23
C HIS A 300 -8.46 32.27 6.65
N VAL A 301 -8.65 32.70 5.41
CA VAL A 301 -7.81 33.66 4.69
C VAL A 301 -8.70 34.85 4.34
N THR A 302 -9.17 35.56 5.36
CA THR A 302 -9.76 36.90 5.23
C THR A 302 -8.83 37.90 5.90
N ASN A 303 -8.66 39.05 5.22
CA ASN A 303 -7.67 40.13 5.40
C ASN A 303 -7.12 40.36 6.82
#